data_AF-A0A0G0RY19-F1
#
_entry.id   AF-A0A0G0RY19-F1
#
_cell.length_a   1.000
_cell.length_b   1.000
_cell.length_c   1.000
_cell.angle_alpha   90.00
_cell.angle_beta   90.00
_cell.angle_gamma   90.00
#
_symmetry.space_group_name_H-M   'P 1'
#
loop_
_entity.id
_entity.type
_entity.pdbx_description
1 polymer ?
#
loop_
_entity_poly.entity_id
_entity_poly.type
_entity_poly.pdbx_seq_one_letter_code
_entity_poly.pdbx_strand_id
1 'polypeptide(L)'
;MGSNPEVFVIITSLLLAVFLTGGSNSGLFFLLYFLLFGIVFLYEPATVFVLLLGLILVFSQSLSEGDLLLNLIKLGSLALLSPVSFFFGREFAKREMLEKKIKDKTGQIIEDAQTLREQTNNEEVIDEIDDIAEKAEELREEAEKE
;
A
#
# COMPACT_ATOMS: atom_id res chain seq x y z
N MET A 1 -8.36 -5.11 6.12
CA MET A 1 -7.45 -5.53 5.04
C MET A 1 -7.91 -6.90 4.55
N GLY A 2 -8.11 -7.08 3.24
CA GLY A 2 -8.55 -8.37 2.68
C GLY A 2 -7.52 -9.45 2.93
N SER A 3 -7.95 -10.64 3.33
CA SER A 3 -7.06 -11.77 3.57
C SER A 3 -6.47 -12.23 2.23
N ASN A 4 -5.18 -12.59 2.17
CA ASN A 4 -4.52 -13.14 0.97
C ASN A 4 -5.38 -14.15 0.15
N PRO A 5 -6.09 -15.11 0.76
CA PRO A 5 -7.02 -15.99 0.04
C PRO A 5 -8.17 -15.27 -0.67
N GLU A 6 -8.75 -14.22 -0.09
CA GLU A 6 -9.85 -13.47 -0.71
C GLU A 6 -9.38 -12.75 -1.98
N VAL A 7 -8.22 -12.11 -1.89
CA VAL A 7 -7.57 -11.45 -3.03
C VAL A 7 -7.28 -12.46 -4.14
N PHE A 8 -6.73 -13.62 -3.77
CA PHE A 8 -6.43 -14.68 -4.72
C PHE A 8 -7.70 -15.18 -5.45
N VAL A 9 -8.79 -15.40 -4.72
CA VAL A 9 -10.07 -15.83 -5.29
C VAL A 9 -10.62 -14.78 -6.26
N ILE A 10 -10.56 -13.49 -5.89
CA ILE A 10 -11.02 -12.39 -6.75
C ILE A 10 -10.19 -12.30 -8.03
N ILE A 11 -8.86 -12.30 -7.93
CA ILE A 11 -7.95 -12.25 -9.09
C ILE A 11 -8.22 -13.44 -10.02
N THR A 12 -8.28 -14.65 -9.45
CA THR A 12 -8.48 -15.88 -10.23
C THR A 12 -9.85 -15.90 -10.91
N SER A 13 -10.91 -15.51 -10.21
CA SER A 13 -12.27 -15.46 -10.77
C SER A 13 -12.36 -14.44 -11.90
N LEU A 14 -11.72 -13.27 -11.76
CA LEU A 14 -11.69 -12.26 -12.81
C LEU A 14 -10.90 -12.75 -14.03
N LEU A 15 -9.74 -13.37 -13.82
CA LEU A 15 -8.95 -13.93 -14.92
C LEU A 15 -9.72 -15.00 -15.69
N LEU A 16 -10.39 -15.91 -14.98
CA LEU A 16 -11.28 -16.90 -15.58
C LEU A 16 -12.38 -16.24 -16.41
N ALA A 17 -13.06 -15.22 -15.87
CA ALA A 17 -14.11 -14.51 -16.58
C ALA A 17 -13.58 -13.83 -17.87
N VAL A 18 -12.41 -13.20 -17.79
CA VAL A 18 -11.75 -12.57 -18.95
C VAL A 18 -11.40 -13.62 -20.01
N PHE A 19 -10.81 -14.75 -19.61
CA PHE A 19 -10.48 -15.84 -20.54
C PHE A 19 -11.72 -16.43 -21.22
N LEU A 20 -12.80 -16.66 -20.46
CA LEU A 20 -14.06 -17.21 -21.00
C LEU A 20 -14.78 -16.25 -21.96
N THR A 21 -14.51 -14.95 -21.89
CA THR A 21 -15.19 -13.91 -22.69
C THR A 21 -14.35 -13.37 -23.84
N GLY A 22 -13.27 -14.06 -24.21
CA GLY A 22 -12.42 -13.69 -25.35
C GLY A 22 -11.07 -13.05 -24.97
N GLY A 23 -10.59 -13.26 -23.75
CA GLY A 23 -9.24 -12.89 -23.32
C GLY A 23 -8.96 -11.39 -23.42
N SER A 24 -7.88 -11.02 -24.12
CA SER A 24 -7.50 -9.60 -24.32
C SER A 24 -8.48 -8.81 -25.21
N ASN A 25 -9.34 -9.50 -25.96
CA ASN A 25 -10.37 -8.89 -26.79
C ASN A 25 -11.71 -8.75 -26.05
N SER A 26 -11.81 -9.30 -24.84
CA SER A 26 -13.00 -9.16 -24.01
C SER A 26 -13.21 -7.70 -23.59
N GLY A 27 -14.46 -7.24 -23.62
CA GLY A 27 -14.86 -6.00 -22.98
C GLY A 27 -14.64 -5.98 -21.46
N LEU A 28 -14.40 -7.14 -20.83
CA LEU A 28 -14.05 -7.25 -19.41
C LEU A 28 -12.55 -7.08 -19.15
N PHE A 29 -11.70 -7.09 -20.18
CA PHE A 29 -10.25 -6.98 -20.01
C PHE A 29 -9.86 -5.68 -19.28
N PHE A 30 -10.63 -4.60 -19.44
CA PHE A 30 -10.31 -3.35 -18.75
C PHE A 30 -10.40 -3.48 -17.21
N LEU A 31 -11.23 -4.39 -16.69
CA LEU A 31 -11.36 -4.64 -15.27
C LEU A 31 -10.05 -5.16 -14.66
N LEU A 32 -9.19 -5.80 -15.45
CA LEU A 32 -7.85 -6.18 -14.99
C LEU A 32 -7.01 -4.95 -14.65
N TYR A 33 -7.10 -3.84 -15.41
CA TYR A 33 -6.39 -2.61 -15.06
C TYR A 33 -6.91 -2.03 -13.74
N PHE A 34 -8.22 -2.01 -13.54
CA PHE A 34 -8.84 -1.50 -12.32
C PHE A 34 -8.47 -2.36 -11.10
N LEU A 35 -8.52 -3.69 -11.26
CA LEU A 35 -8.12 -4.62 -10.22
C LEU A 35 -6.64 -4.47 -9.90
N LEU A 36 -5.77 -4.46 -10.92
CA LEU A 36 -4.33 -4.28 -10.73
C LEU A 36 -4.01 -2.96 -10.05
N PHE A 37 -4.71 -1.88 -10.40
CA PHE A 37 -4.60 -0.62 -9.69
C PHE A 37 -4.94 -0.77 -8.20
N GLY A 38 -5.99 -1.52 -7.84
CA GLY A 38 -6.27 -1.84 -6.43
C GLY A 38 -5.17 -2.67 -5.76
N ILE A 39 -4.64 -3.68 -6.46
CA ILE A 39 -3.58 -4.57 -5.96
C ILE A 39 -2.28 -3.80 -5.67
N VAL A 40 -2.01 -2.74 -6.42
CA VAL A 40 -0.88 -1.84 -6.17
C VAL A 40 -0.90 -1.25 -4.76
N PHE A 41 -2.08 -0.98 -4.20
CA PHE A 41 -2.20 -0.43 -2.83
C PHE A 41 -2.11 -1.50 -1.75
N LEU A 42 -2.31 -2.77 -2.09
CA LEU A 42 -2.43 -3.85 -1.12
C LEU A 42 -1.14 -4.65 -0.95
N TYR A 43 -0.23 -4.58 -1.93
CA TYR A 43 0.99 -5.40 -1.96
C TYR A 43 2.24 -4.59 -2.23
N GLU A 44 3.37 -5.13 -1.77
CA GLU A 44 4.69 -4.57 -2.05
C GLU A 44 4.99 -4.51 -3.56
N PRO A 45 5.78 -3.52 -4.01
CA PRO A 45 6.10 -3.34 -5.44
C PRO A 45 6.65 -4.59 -6.13
N ALA A 46 7.43 -5.41 -5.42
CA ALA A 46 7.99 -6.65 -5.95
C ALA A 46 6.89 -7.67 -6.32
N THR A 47 5.89 -7.84 -5.46
CA THR A 47 4.76 -8.76 -5.69
C THR A 47 3.93 -8.31 -6.88
N VAL A 48 3.63 -7.01 -6.95
CA VAL A 48 2.92 -6.41 -8.10
C VAL A 48 3.70 -6.63 -9.39
N PHE A 49 5.02 -6.45 -9.37
CA PHE A 49 5.87 -6.63 -10.54
C PHE A 49 5.83 -8.08 -11.06
N VAL A 50 5.92 -9.07 -10.16
CA VAL A 50 5.79 -10.49 -10.52
C VAL A 50 4.42 -10.79 -11.12
N LEU A 51 3.35 -10.23 -10.55
CA LEU A 51 1.99 -10.37 -11.08
C LEU A 51 1.88 -9.76 -12.49
N LEU A 52 2.40 -8.54 -12.70
CA LEU A 52 2.39 -7.88 -14.00
C LEU A 52 3.15 -8.68 -15.05
N LEU A 53 4.35 -9.20 -14.72
CA LEU A 53 5.09 -10.08 -15.62
C LEU A 53 4.31 -11.36 -15.95
N GLY A 54 3.70 -11.99 -14.95
CA GLY A 54 2.85 -13.16 -15.15
C GLY A 54 1.70 -12.88 -16.11
N LEU A 55 1.00 -11.76 -15.94
CA LEU A 55 -0.09 -11.36 -16.84
C LEU A 55 0.39 -11.06 -18.25
N ILE A 56 1.52 -10.35 -18.41
CA ILE A 56 2.10 -10.08 -19.72
C ILE A 56 2.43 -11.39 -20.44
N LEU A 57 3.04 -12.36 -19.75
CA LEU A 57 3.35 -13.67 -20.33
C LEU A 57 2.07 -14.44 -20.70
N VAL A 58 1.08 -14.48 -19.81
CA VAL A 58 -0.18 -15.18 -20.03
C VAL A 58 -0.97 -14.60 -21.20
N PHE A 59 -0.98 -13.28 -21.38
CA PHE A 59 -1.70 -12.62 -22.49
C PHE A 59 -0.83 -12.37 -23.73
N SER A 60 0.46 -12.73 -23.70
CA SER A 60 1.35 -12.58 -24.86
C SER A 60 0.91 -13.43 -26.05
N GLN A 61 0.29 -14.58 -25.82
CA GLN A 61 -0.28 -15.43 -26.87
C GLN A 61 -1.33 -14.69 -27.72
N SER A 62 -2.07 -13.77 -27.10
CA SER A 62 -3.10 -12.96 -27.79
C SER A 62 -2.50 -11.89 -28.70
N LEU A 63 -1.19 -11.63 -28.66
CA LEU A 63 -0.53 -10.75 -29.65
C LEU A 63 -0.68 -11.30 -31.07
N SER A 64 -0.70 -12.62 -31.24
CA SER A 64 -0.83 -13.24 -32.56
C SER A 64 -2.25 -13.20 -33.14
N GLU A 65 -3.24 -12.77 -32.36
CA GLU A 65 -4.65 -12.78 -32.72
C GLU A 65 -5.20 -11.35 -32.93
N GLY A 66 -5.63 -11.04 -34.15
CA GLY A 66 -6.30 -9.77 -34.47
C GLY A 66 -5.33 -8.61 -34.72
N ASP A 67 -5.65 -7.42 -34.18
CA ASP A 67 -4.85 -6.20 -34.41
C ASP A 67 -3.66 -6.14 -33.45
N LEU A 68 -2.47 -6.37 -34.01
CA LEU A 68 -1.18 -6.34 -33.33
C LEU A 68 -0.94 -5.03 -32.56
N LEU A 69 -1.29 -3.88 -33.14
CA LEU A 69 -1.04 -2.58 -32.51
C LEU A 69 -1.93 -2.38 -31.29
N LEU A 70 -3.22 -2.71 -31.41
CA LEU A 70 -4.16 -2.61 -30.29
C LEU A 70 -3.77 -3.54 -29.14
N ASN A 71 -3.36 -4.77 -29.43
CA ASN A 71 -2.93 -5.72 -28.41
C ASN A 71 -1.62 -5.30 -27.73
N LEU A 72 -0.69 -4.73 -28.49
CA LEU A 72 0.54 -4.18 -27.93
C LEU A 72 0.29 -2.99 -27.01
N ILE A 73 -0.67 -2.12 -27.36
CA ILE A 73 -1.09 -0.99 -26.50
C ILE A 73 -1.71 -1.51 -25.20
N LYS A 74 -2.60 -2.52 -25.29
CA LYS A 74 -3.21 -3.14 -24.10
C LYS A 74 -2.15 -3.71 -23.15
N LEU A 75 -1.25 -4.55 -23.67
CA LEU A 75 -0.18 -5.15 -22.85
C LEU A 75 0.82 -4.10 -22.35
N GLY A 76 1.20 -3.14 -23.19
CA GLY A 76 2.10 -2.04 -22.81
C GLY A 76 1.50 -1.17 -21.70
N SER A 77 0.19 -0.98 -21.68
CA SER A 77 -0.48 -0.22 -20.63
C SER A 77 -0.45 -0.92 -19.26
N LEU A 78 -0.37 -2.26 -19.21
CA LEU A 78 -0.13 -2.99 -17.96
C LEU A 78 1.24 -2.63 -17.36
N ALA A 79 2.26 -2.45 -18.21
CA ALA A 79 3.59 -2.07 -17.74
C ALA A 79 3.63 -0.69 -17.10
N LEU A 80 2.73 0.23 -17.49
CA LEU A 80 2.61 1.56 -16.89
C LEU A 80 2.11 1.53 -15.44
N LEU A 81 1.50 0.42 -14.99
CA LEU A 81 1.14 0.25 -13.58
C LEU A 81 2.36 0.01 -12.68
N SER A 82 3.49 -0.48 -13.23
CA SER A 82 4.71 -0.74 -12.46
C SER A 82 5.37 0.51 -11.86
N PRO A 83 5.62 1.61 -12.59
CA PRO A 83 6.16 2.81 -11.96
C PRO A 83 5.16 3.40 -10.95
N VAL A 84 3.87 3.39 -11.26
CA VAL A 84 2.80 3.83 -10.34
C VAL A 84 2.87 3.03 -9.04
N SER A 85 3.03 1.71 -9.13
CA SER A 85 3.12 0.85 -7.95
C SER A 85 4.35 1.08 -7.11
N PHE A 86 5.48 1.36 -7.75
CA PHE A 86 6.69 1.73 -7.04
C PHE A 86 6.52 3.04 -6.26
N PHE A 87 5.92 4.07 -6.87
CA PHE A 87 5.70 5.36 -6.20
C PHE A 87 4.77 5.23 -5.00
N PHE A 88 3.63 4.59 -5.16
CA PHE A 88 2.67 4.40 -4.07
C PHE A 88 3.24 3.50 -2.97
N GLY A 89 3.82 2.35 -3.32
CA GLY A 89 4.41 1.45 -2.32
C GLY A 89 5.50 2.12 -1.48
N ARG A 90 6.32 2.99 -2.09
CA ARG A 90 7.32 3.76 -1.36
C ARG A 90 6.69 4.79 -0.41
N GLU A 91 5.61 5.44 -0.83
CA GLU A 91 4.94 6.45 0.00
C GLU A 91 4.24 5.81 1.21
N PHE A 92 3.59 4.66 1.04
CA PHE A 92 3.02 3.89 2.16
C PHE A 92 4.08 3.43 3.14
N ALA A 93 5.17 2.82 2.64
CA ALA A 93 6.27 2.38 3.51
C ALA A 93 6.91 3.56 4.26
N LYS A 94 7.00 4.74 3.64
CA LYS A 94 7.51 5.95 4.28
C LYS A 94 6.57 6.43 5.39
N ARG A 95 5.26 6.39 5.19
CA ARG A 95 4.25 6.75 6.22
C ARG A 95 4.34 5.80 7.42
N GLU A 96 4.35 4.50 7.18
CA GLU A 96 4.48 3.49 8.24
C GLU A 96 5.78 3.68 9.06
N MET A 97 6.90 3.99 8.39
CA MET A 97 8.15 4.33 9.09
C MET A 97 8.05 5.61 9.91
N LEU A 98 7.34 6.63 9.43
CA LEU A 98 7.15 7.88 10.14
C LEU A 98 6.24 7.70 11.36
N GLU A 99 5.13 6.99 11.23
CA GLU A 99 4.24 6.63 12.34
C GLU A 99 4.99 5.86 13.42
N LYS A 100 5.75 4.82 13.04
CA LYS A 100 6.58 4.06 13.97
C LYS A 100 7.59 4.96 14.68
N LYS A 101 8.23 5.87 13.95
CA LYS A 101 9.21 6.80 14.53
C LYS A 101 8.56 7.81 15.48
N ILE A 102 7.34 8.27 15.19
CA ILE A 102 6.55 9.13 16.09
C ILE A 102 6.23 8.35 17.35
N LYS A 103 5.75 7.11 17.24
CA LYS A 103 5.44 6.23 18.37
C LYS A 103 6.65 5.96 19.26
N ASP A 104 7.80 5.65 18.67
CA ASP A 104 9.04 5.40 19.40
C ASP A 104 9.52 6.67 20.14
N LYS A 105 9.46 7.84 19.48
CA LYS A 105 9.90 9.12 20.07
C LYS A 105 8.95 9.63 21.16
N THR A 106 7.64 9.56 20.93
CA THR A 106 6.63 9.97 21.93
C THR A 106 6.70 9.06 23.15
N GLY A 107 6.90 7.74 22.96
CA GLY A 107 7.16 6.81 24.06
C GLY A 107 8.38 7.20 24.90
N GLN A 108 9.51 7.54 24.26
CA GLN A 108 10.69 8.02 24.97
C GLN A 108 10.44 9.33 25.73
N ILE A 109 9.74 10.29 25.11
CA ILE A 109 9.40 11.57 25.76
C ILE A 109 8.55 11.35 27.01
N ILE A 110 7.58 10.44 26.97
CA ILE A 110 6.72 10.13 28.11
C ILE A 110 7.54 9.47 29.24
N GLU A 111 8.43 8.54 28.91
CA GLU A 111 9.32 7.89 29.90
C GLU A 111 10.30 8.89 30.54
N ASP A 112 10.91 9.75 29.73
CA ASP A 112 11.81 10.81 30.21
C ASP A 112 11.06 11.83 31.07
N ALA A 113 9.85 12.22 30.68
CA ALA A 113 8.99 13.12 31.44
C ALA A 113 8.65 12.54 32.83
N GLN A 114 8.26 11.26 32.90
CA GLN A 114 8.00 10.57 34.17
C GLN A 114 9.24 10.55 35.07
N THR A 115 10.42 10.25 34.50
CA THR A 115 11.68 10.24 35.24
C THR A 115 12.03 11.62 35.80
N LEU A 116 11.85 12.68 35.01
CA LEU A 116 12.10 14.06 35.45
C LEU A 116 11.11 14.52 36.52
N ARG A 117 9.84 14.11 36.41
CA ARG A 117 8.78 14.38 37.39
C ARG A 117 9.12 13.81 38.76
N GLU A 118 9.69 12.60 38.82
CA GLU A 118 10.13 11.97 40.07
C GLU A 118 11.36 12.65 40.70
N GLN A 119 12.16 13.36 39.91
CA GLN A 119 13.40 14.00 40.36
C GLN A 119 13.21 15.46 40.79
N THR A 120 12.07 16.07 40.47
CA THR A 120 11.80 17.49 40.72
C THR A 120 10.78 17.68 41.84
N ASN A 121 10.96 18.72 42.66
CA ASN A 121 10.00 19.11 43.71
C ASN A 121 9.38 20.49 43.45
N ASN A 122 9.65 21.08 42.28
CA ASN A 122 9.10 22.37 41.88
C ASN A 122 7.76 22.14 41.17
N GLU A 123 6.65 22.58 41.77
CA GLU A 123 5.30 22.44 41.20
C GLU A 123 5.18 23.03 39.79
N GLU A 124 5.77 24.20 39.52
CA GLU A 124 5.72 24.84 38.20
C GLU A 124 6.37 23.96 37.12
N VAL A 125 7.46 23.26 37.48
CA VAL A 125 8.18 22.36 36.57
C VAL A 125 7.42 21.04 36.40
N ILE A 126 6.70 20.57 37.43
CA ILE A 126 5.86 19.38 37.34
C ILE A 126 4.72 19.63 36.35
N ASP A 127 4.05 20.78 36.46
CA ASP A 127 2.96 21.15 35.55
C ASP A 127 3.45 21.21 34.09
N GLU A 128 4.63 21.81 33.84
CA GLU A 128 5.24 21.83 32.49
C GLU A 128 5.58 20.43 31.95
N ILE A 129 6.05 19.53 32.82
CA ILE A 129 6.39 18.15 32.45
C ILE A 129 5.11 17.35 32.12
N ASP A 130 4.06 17.50 32.92
CA ASP A 130 2.78 16.84 32.72
C ASP A 130 2.14 17.33 31.39
N ASP A 131 2.22 18.63 31.08
CA ASP A 131 1.81 19.21 29.79
C ASP A 131 2.57 18.62 28.58
N ILE A 132 3.88 18.37 28.72
CA ILE A 132 4.71 17.77 27.66
C ILE A 132 4.32 16.30 27.45
N ALA A 133 4.10 15.55 28.54
CA ALA A 133 3.66 14.16 28.47
C ALA A 133 2.28 14.03 27.82
N GLU A 134 1.33 14.90 28.18
CA GLU A 134 -0.01 14.94 27.59
C GLU A 134 0.06 15.19 26.07
N LYS A 135 0.80 16.22 25.64
CA LYS A 135 0.99 16.51 24.20
C LYS A 135 1.66 15.36 23.45
N ALA A 136 2.60 14.65 24.08
CA ALA A 136 3.23 13.50 23.47
C ALA A 136 2.25 12.31 23.30
N GLU A 137 1.35 12.11 24.26
CA GLU A 137 0.28 11.11 24.19
C GLU A 137 -0.73 11.46 23.08
N GLU A 138 -1.15 12.74 22.99
CA GLU A 138 -2.02 13.23 21.92
C GLU A 138 -1.41 12.97 20.53
N LEU A 139 -0.15 13.34 20.32
CA LEU A 139 0.56 13.08 19.05
C LEU A 139 0.67 11.59 18.73
N ARG A 140 0.79 10.73 19.75
CA ARG A 140 0.83 9.28 19.57
C ARG A 140 -0.53 8.75 19.13
N GLU A 141 -1.61 9.23 19.72
CA GLU A 141 -2.96 8.85 19.32
C GLU A 141 -3.33 9.36 17.92
N GLU A 142 -2.92 10.58 17.56
CA GLU A 142 -3.14 11.12 16.22
C GLU A 142 -2.44 10.26 15.16
N ALA A 143 -1.20 9.84 15.43
CA ALA A 143 -0.46 8.96 14.53
C ALA A 143 -1.08 7.55 14.38
N GLU A 144 -1.94 7.11 15.30
CA GLU A 144 -2.67 5.82 15.19
C GLU A 144 -4.03 5.95 14.47
N LYS A 145 -4.50 7.19 14.22
CA LYS A 145 -5.80 7.48 13.58
C LYS A 145 -5.68 7.79 12.08
N GLU A 146 -4.48 8.08 11.57
CA GLU A 146 -4.20 8.26 10.12
C GLU A 146 -3.96 6.94 9.38
#